data_AF-Q5P0N5-F1
#
_entry.id   AF-Q5P0N5-F1
#
_cell.length_a   1.000
_cell.length_b   1.000
_cell.length_c   1.000
_cell.angle_alpha   90.00
_cell.angle_beta   90.00
_cell.angle_gamma   90.00
#
_symmetry.space_group_name_H-M   'P 1'
#
loop_
_entity.id
_entity.type
_entity.pdbx_description
1 polymer ?
#
loop_
_entity_poly.entity_id
_entity_poly.type
_entity_poly.pdbx_seq_one_letter_code
_entity_poly.pdbx_strand_id
1 'polypeptide(L)'
;MKGVTTEGPAVNVKKMIPIKLASVNEEEEIEDRLLRQGWKRLTTIGEPRLSEIAEAYRGMGFEVHVETYKSEGDGCNTCLDADQEMGKIIGTVYTRRAAVPQKDDELF
;
A
#
# COMPACT_ATOMS: atom_id res chain seq x y z
N MET A 1 -35.01 1.76 -62.82
CA MET A 1 -35.17 1.78 -61.35
C MET A 1 -34.92 0.38 -60.81
N LYS A 2 -33.82 0.21 -60.07
CA LYS A 2 -33.67 -0.62 -58.84
C LYS A 2 -32.19 -0.96 -58.67
N GLY A 3 -31.54 -0.21 -57.78
CA GLY A 3 -30.20 -0.53 -57.32
C GLY A 3 -30.22 -1.72 -56.37
N VAL A 4 -29.12 -2.46 -56.35
CA VAL A 4 -28.78 -3.36 -55.25
C VAL A 4 -27.32 -3.06 -54.93
N THR A 5 -27.15 -2.34 -53.83
CA THR A 5 -25.90 -2.28 -53.06
C THR A 5 -25.80 -3.61 -52.32
N THR A 6 -24.63 -4.23 -52.29
CA THR A 6 -24.35 -5.28 -51.31
C THR A 6 -23.02 -4.96 -50.65
N GLU A 7 -23.13 -4.72 -49.36
CA GLU A 7 -22.16 -4.24 -48.41
C GLU A 7 -21.58 -5.40 -47.59
N GLY A 8 -20.29 -5.31 -47.24
CA GLY A 8 -19.65 -6.02 -46.12
C GLY A 8 -19.30 -7.51 -46.33
N PRO A 9 -18.33 -8.06 -45.58
CA PRO A 9 -18.31 -7.92 -44.13
C PRO A 9 -17.10 -7.16 -43.56
N ALA A 10 -17.39 -6.31 -42.58
CA ALA A 10 -16.41 -5.64 -41.73
C ALA A 10 -15.79 -6.65 -40.75
N VAL A 11 -14.46 -6.70 -40.72
CA VAL A 11 -13.67 -7.48 -39.77
C VAL A 11 -13.79 -6.82 -38.39
N ASN A 12 -14.35 -7.54 -37.42
CA ASN A 12 -14.56 -7.06 -36.06
C ASN A 12 -13.22 -7.05 -35.29
N VAL A 13 -12.58 -5.89 -35.18
CA VAL A 13 -11.46 -5.68 -34.26
C VAL A 13 -12.01 -5.67 -32.84
N LYS A 14 -11.67 -6.72 -32.09
CA LYS A 14 -11.85 -6.77 -30.63
C LYS A 14 -11.12 -5.57 -30.02
N LYS A 15 -11.89 -4.61 -29.53
CA LYS A 15 -11.38 -3.47 -28.76
C LYS A 15 -10.65 -4.00 -27.53
N MET A 16 -9.35 -3.73 -27.45
CA MET A 16 -8.56 -3.94 -26.25
C MET A 16 -9.06 -2.93 -25.21
N ILE A 17 -9.68 -3.43 -24.14
CA ILE A 17 -10.12 -2.61 -23.03
C ILE A 17 -8.87 -2.33 -22.20
N PRO A 18 -8.43 -1.06 -22.02
CA PRO A 18 -7.35 -0.78 -21.10
C PRO A 18 -7.83 -1.09 -19.68
N ILE A 19 -7.20 -2.08 -19.04
CA ILE A 19 -7.42 -2.36 -17.63
C ILE A 19 -6.96 -1.12 -16.86
N LYS A 20 -7.87 -0.46 -16.15
CA LYS A 20 -7.56 0.68 -15.29
C LYS A 20 -6.70 0.18 -14.13
N LEU A 21 -5.40 0.32 -14.29
CA LEU A 21 -4.35 0.25 -13.27
C LEU A 21 -4.49 1.47 -12.35
N ALA A 22 -5.54 1.53 -11.53
CA ALA A 22 -5.84 2.69 -10.68
C ALA A 22 -5.68 2.40 -9.18
N SER A 23 -5.97 1.17 -8.72
CA SER A 23 -5.89 0.85 -7.28
C SER A 23 -4.50 0.48 -6.79
N VAL A 24 -3.74 -0.31 -7.57
CA VAL A 24 -2.35 -0.68 -7.20
C VAL A 24 -1.42 0.53 -7.09
N ASN A 25 -1.73 1.63 -7.80
CA ASN A 25 -0.90 2.83 -7.73
C ASN A 25 -1.04 3.55 -6.39
N GLU A 26 -2.18 3.49 -5.70
CA GLU A 26 -2.40 4.37 -4.54
C GLU A 26 -1.49 4.00 -3.35
N GLU A 27 -1.32 2.71 -3.06
CA GLU A 27 -0.42 2.24 -2.00
C GLU A 27 1.04 2.51 -2.35
N GLU A 28 1.46 2.26 -3.59
CA GLU A 28 2.81 2.58 -4.08
C GLU A 28 3.08 4.10 -4.08
N GLU A 29 2.10 4.92 -4.44
CA GLU A 29 2.20 6.39 -4.41
C GLU A 29 2.31 6.92 -2.97
N ILE A 30 1.56 6.34 -2.02
CA ILE A 30 1.66 6.68 -0.61
C ILE A 30 3.04 6.26 -0.07
N GLU A 31 3.49 5.05 -0.37
CA GLU A 31 4.80 4.56 0.04
C GLU A 31 5.90 5.46 -0.52
N ASP A 32 5.93 5.71 -1.83
CA ASP A 32 6.91 6.58 -2.47
C ASP A 32 6.90 8.00 -1.86
N ARG A 33 5.72 8.58 -1.62
CA ARG A 33 5.58 9.89 -0.96
C ARG A 33 6.17 9.88 0.45
N LEU A 34 5.96 8.81 1.22
CA LEU A 34 6.50 8.67 2.57
C LEU A 34 8.03 8.50 2.52
N LEU A 35 8.53 7.64 1.64
CA LEU A 35 9.97 7.43 1.45
C LEU A 35 10.68 8.73 1.06
N ARG A 36 10.11 9.53 0.14
CA ARG A 36 10.63 10.85 -0.25
C ARG A 36 10.66 11.87 0.89
N GLN A 37 9.76 11.74 1.87
CA GLN A 37 9.75 12.57 3.08
C GLN A 37 10.71 12.06 4.18
N GLY A 38 11.50 11.02 3.90
CA GLY A 38 12.47 10.45 4.83
C GLY A 38 11.88 9.43 5.81
N TRP A 39 10.65 8.98 5.59
CA TRP A 39 10.10 7.85 6.32
C TRP A 39 10.74 6.56 5.84
N LYS A 40 10.90 5.60 6.75
CA LYS A 40 11.35 4.24 6.45
C LYS A 40 10.25 3.25 6.76
N ARG A 41 9.91 2.39 5.80
CA ARG A 41 9.01 1.27 6.03
C ARG A 41 9.64 0.30 7.03
N LEU A 42 8.89 -0.05 8.07
CA LEU A 42 9.35 -0.96 9.12
C LEU A 42 8.75 -2.36 8.92
N THR A 43 7.43 -2.49 8.92
CA THR A 43 6.73 -3.77 8.79
C THR A 43 5.25 -3.56 8.45
N THR A 44 4.61 -4.58 7.89
CA THR A 44 3.16 -4.65 7.70
C THR A 44 2.62 -5.74 8.61
N ILE A 45 1.73 -5.39 9.54
CA ILE A 45 1.26 -6.32 10.59
C ILE A 45 -0.14 -5.95 11.08
N GLY A 46 -0.84 -6.95 11.65
CA GLY A 46 -2.15 -6.80 12.26
C GLY A 46 -2.12 -6.45 13.75
N GLU A 47 -3.26 -6.01 14.27
CA GLU A 47 -3.51 -5.83 15.70
C GLU A 47 -3.48 -7.16 16.49
N PRO A 48 -3.07 -7.14 17.77
CA PRO A 48 -2.67 -5.97 18.57
C PRO A 48 -1.21 -5.54 18.34
N ARG A 49 -0.43 -6.33 17.60
CA ARG A 49 1.02 -6.14 17.45
C ARG A 49 1.37 -4.84 16.73
N LEU A 50 0.52 -4.40 15.81
CA LEU A 50 0.63 -3.13 15.12
C LEU A 50 0.73 -1.95 16.11
N SER A 51 -0.22 -1.81 17.03
CA SER A 51 -0.21 -0.77 18.07
C SER A 51 0.99 -0.89 19.00
N GLU A 52 1.34 -2.10 19.45
CA GLU A 52 2.48 -2.32 20.33
C GLU A 52 3.80 -1.82 19.71
N ILE A 53 4.03 -2.12 18.43
CA ILE A 53 5.24 -1.66 17.72
C ILE A 53 5.21 -0.14 17.55
N ALA A 54 4.05 0.43 17.19
CA ALA A 54 3.93 1.86 17.02
C ALA A 54 4.22 2.64 18.30
N GLU A 55 3.71 2.17 19.44
CA GLU A 55 3.97 2.76 20.75
C GLU A 55 5.42 2.58 21.19
N ALA A 56 6.00 1.39 20.99
CA ALA A 56 7.41 1.13 21.32
C ALA A 56 8.36 2.10 20.59
N TYR A 57 8.17 2.30 19.28
CA TYR A 57 9.01 3.23 18.51
C TYR A 57 8.78 4.70 18.90
N ARG A 58 7.55 5.09 19.20
CA ARG A 58 7.28 6.44 19.76
C ARG A 58 8.00 6.65 21.10
N GLY A 59 7.99 5.63 21.98
CA GLY A 59 8.69 5.66 23.26
C GLY A 59 10.22 5.77 23.12
N MET A 60 10.79 5.19 22.06
CA MET A 60 12.20 5.33 21.70
C MET A 60 12.56 6.69 21.05
N GLY A 61 11.60 7.60 20.90
CA GLY A 61 11.81 8.91 20.29
C GLY A 61 11.80 8.91 18.77
N PHE A 62 11.23 7.88 18.13
CA PHE A 62 10.95 7.92 16.70
C PHE A 62 9.59 8.57 16.45
N GLU A 63 9.49 9.24 15.31
CA GLU A 63 8.17 9.55 14.76
C GLU A 63 7.64 8.30 14.05
N VAL A 64 6.36 8.01 14.27
CA VAL A 64 5.70 6.81 13.73
C VAL A 64 4.45 7.20 12.98
N HIS A 65 4.40 6.79 11.72
CA HIS A 65 3.26 6.90 10.83
C HIS A 65 2.74 5.50 10.51
N VAL A 66 1.44 5.29 10.59
CA VAL A 66 0.81 4.00 10.27
C VAL A 66 -0.13 4.25 9.12
N GLU A 67 0.08 3.53 8.02
CA GLU A 67 -0.84 3.54 6.90
C GLU A 67 -1.67 2.26 6.89
N THR A 68 -2.96 2.37 6.61
CA THR A 68 -3.87 1.22 6.60
C THR A 68 -3.57 0.35 5.38
N TYR A 69 -3.38 -0.94 5.61
CA TYR A 69 -3.16 -1.88 4.52
C TYR A 69 -4.49 -2.17 3.81
N LYS A 70 -4.49 -2.14 2.48
CA LYS A 70 -5.63 -2.58 1.67
C LYS A 70 -5.18 -3.81 0.88
N SER A 71 -5.92 -4.91 0.95
CA SER A 71 -5.70 -6.08 0.09
C SER A 71 -6.01 -5.74 -1.39
N GLU A 72 -5.12 -5.07 -2.10
CA GLU A 72 -5.27 -4.80 -3.54
C GLU A 72 -4.02 -5.19 -4.37
N GLY A 73 -3.26 -6.20 -3.93
CA GLY A 73 -2.01 -6.63 -4.59
C GLY A 73 -1.91 -8.13 -4.91
N ASP A 74 -1.30 -8.44 -6.06
CA ASP A 74 -0.88 -9.79 -6.48
C ASP A 74 0.43 -10.16 -5.75
N GLY A 75 0.32 -10.64 -4.51
CA GLY A 75 1.45 -10.96 -3.64
C GLY A 75 1.09 -12.03 -2.60
N CYS A 76 2.09 -12.50 -1.83
CA CYS A 76 1.89 -13.44 -0.72
C CYS A 76 1.23 -12.72 0.48
N ASN A 77 -0.02 -12.32 0.28
CA ASN A 77 -0.81 -11.50 1.20
C ASN A 77 -1.92 -12.32 1.85
N THR A 78 -2.00 -13.63 1.61
CA THR A 78 -3.09 -14.50 2.07
C THR A 78 -3.30 -14.45 3.58
N CYS A 79 -2.22 -14.36 4.36
CA CYS A 79 -2.31 -14.25 5.81
C CYS A 79 -2.82 -12.89 6.28
N LEU A 80 -2.59 -11.81 5.50
CA LEU A 80 -3.06 -10.47 5.80
C LEU A 80 -4.52 -10.31 5.37
N ASP A 81 -4.86 -10.84 4.19
CA ASP A 81 -6.21 -10.83 3.64
C ASP A 81 -7.19 -11.56 4.55
N ALA A 82 -6.85 -12.79 4.96
CA ALA A 82 -7.65 -13.56 5.91
C ALA A 82 -7.86 -12.79 7.23
N ASP A 83 -6.85 -12.05 7.70
CA ASP A 83 -6.94 -11.24 8.90
C ASP A 83 -7.91 -10.06 8.72
N GLN A 84 -7.86 -9.39 7.56
CA GLN A 84 -8.81 -8.32 7.21
C GLN A 84 -10.24 -8.86 7.08
N GLU A 85 -10.43 -10.02 6.44
CA GLU A 85 -11.73 -10.69 6.35
C GLU A 85 -12.28 -11.07 7.72
N MET A 86 -11.41 -11.43 8.67
CA MET A 86 -11.76 -11.67 10.08
C MET A 86 -12.02 -10.36 10.86
N GLY A 87 -11.97 -9.20 10.20
CA GLY A 87 -12.22 -7.90 10.80
C GLY A 87 -11.05 -7.34 11.60
N LYS A 88 -9.84 -7.88 11.44
CA LYS A 88 -8.65 -7.34 12.09
C LYS A 88 -8.09 -6.16 11.31
N ILE A 89 -7.53 -5.22 12.06
CA ILE A 89 -6.90 -4.02 11.49
C ILE A 89 -5.46 -4.39 11.13
N ILE A 90 -5.11 -4.24 9.86
CA ILE A 90 -3.75 -4.41 9.35
C ILE A 90 -3.23 -3.05 8.87
N GLY A 91 -1.99 -2.75 9.21
CA GLY A 91 -1.33 -1.53 8.80
C GLY A 91 0.15 -1.73 8.50
N THR A 92 0.70 -0.83 7.70
CA THR A 92 2.13 -0.70 7.47
C THR A 92 2.68 0.42 8.35
N VAL A 93 3.64 0.06 9.20
CA VAL A 93 4.32 1.00 10.09
C VAL A 93 5.50 1.61 9.36
N TYR A 94 5.58 2.94 9.39
CA TYR A 94 6.69 3.74 8.92
C TYR A 94 7.30 4.52 10.08
N THR A 95 8.62 4.57 10.14
CA THR A 95 9.34 5.28 11.19
C THR A 95 10.33 6.27 10.59
N ARG A 96 10.56 7.38 11.28
CA ARG A 96 11.68 8.28 11.01
C ARG A 96 12.30 8.70 12.33
N ARG A 97 13.61 8.97 12.31
CA ARG A 97 14.27 9.55 13.48
C ARG A 97 13.66 10.92 13.74
N ALA A 98 13.12 11.14 14.94
CA ALA A 98 12.77 12.48 15.34
C ALA A 98 14.06 13.31 15.39
N ALA A 99 13.95 14.61 15.13
CA ALA A 99 15.09 15.54 15.19
C ALA A 99 15.67 15.70 16.62
N VAL A 100 15.11 15.00 17.61
CA VAL A 100 15.63 15.00 18.97
C VAL A 100 16.90 14.14 18.99
N PRO A 101 18.06 14.69 19.39
CA PRO A 101 19.26 13.89 19.53
C PRO A 101 18.96 12.79 20.55
N GLN A 102 19.05 11.54 20.08
CA GLN A 102 19.11 10.38 20.95
C GLN A 102 20.25 10.67 21.93
N LYS A 103 19.93 10.94 23.20
CA LYS A 103 20.95 10.94 24.25
C LYS A 103 21.52 9.53 24.21
N ASP A 104 22.72 9.42 23.67
CA ASP A 104 23.58 8.27 23.82
C ASP A 104 23.66 8.06 25.33
N ASP A 105 22.94 7.05 25.82
CA ASP A 105 23.02 6.63 27.21
C ASP A 105 24.45 6.16 27.37
N GLU A 106 25.29 6.99 27.98
CA GLU A 106 26.69 6.73 28.29
C GLU A 106 26.75 5.52 29.22
N LEU A 107 26.68 4.32 28.63
CA LEU A 107 26.68 3.04 29.32
C LEU A 107 28.00 2.31 29.05
N PHE A 108 29.13 3.00 29.20
CA PHE A 108 30.47 2.41 29.37
C PHE A 108 31.39 3.32 30.20
#